data_AF-A0A6B2TIW4-F1
#
_entry.id   AF-A0A6B2TIW4-F1
#
_cell.length_a   1.000
_cell.length_b   1.000
_cell.length_c   1.000
_cell.angle_alpha   90.00
_cell.angle_beta   90.00
_cell.angle_gamma   90.00
#
_symmetry.space_group_name_H-M   'P 1'
#
loop_
_entity.id
_entity.type
_entity.pdbx_description
1 polymer ?
#
loop_
_entity_poly.entity_id
_entity_poly.type
_entity_poly.pdbx_seq_one_letter_code
_entity_poly.pdbx_strand_id
1 'polypeptide(L)'
;MWRFAHKPRPAQEPDTVPTRQLLSGALISFLVGWLIWSLLWNGYLGGWWVLPIELFLPDAWLYTGDKVGNAVVWYGYYTLIAFAIMIGVGRLGRWGEVWR
;
A
#
# COMPACT_ATOMS: atom_id res chain seq x y z
N MET A 1 0.28 -59.84 -2.88
CA MET A 1 0.58 -59.31 -1.53
C MET A 1 0.29 -57.81 -1.50
N TRP A 2 -0.70 -57.38 -0.73
CA TRP A 2 -0.87 -55.98 -0.31
C TRP A 2 -0.21 -55.83 1.06
N ARG A 3 0.78 -54.94 1.21
CA ARG A 3 1.47 -54.73 2.50
C ARG A 3 0.67 -53.75 3.36
N PHE A 4 0.27 -54.21 4.56
CA PHE A 4 -0.24 -53.37 5.65
C PHE A 4 0.83 -52.35 6.04
N ALA A 5 0.72 -51.13 5.52
CA ALA A 5 1.39 -49.86 5.90
C ALA A 5 1.54 -48.90 4.69
N HIS A 6 0.79 -49.09 3.60
CA HIS A 6 0.81 -48.10 2.52
C HIS A 6 0.07 -46.83 2.97
N LYS A 7 0.84 -45.82 3.39
CA LYS A 7 0.35 -44.45 3.58
C LYS A 7 0.18 -43.84 2.18
N PRO A 8 -1.04 -43.52 1.73
CA PRO A 8 -1.22 -42.86 0.44
C PRO A 8 -0.46 -41.53 0.47
N ARG A 9 0.38 -41.29 -0.54
CA ARG A 9 1.03 -39.98 -0.71
C ARG A 9 -0.09 -38.94 -0.84
N PRO A 10 -0.12 -37.89 -0.01
CA PRO A 10 -1.13 -36.84 -0.16
C PRO A 10 -1.05 -36.29 -1.59
N ALA A 11 -2.20 -36.16 -2.26
CA ALA A 11 -2.29 -35.79 -3.67
C ALA A 11 -1.86 -34.35 -3.97
N GLN A 12 -1.61 -33.55 -2.93
CA GLN A 12 -1.12 -32.19 -3.01
C GLN A 12 0.08 -32.07 -2.08
N GLU A 13 1.26 -31.84 -2.64
CA GLU A 13 2.33 -31.20 -1.88
C GLU A 13 1.80 -29.83 -1.45
N PRO A 14 1.91 -29.43 -0.17
CA PRO A 14 1.55 -28.08 0.22
C PRO A 14 2.38 -27.17 -0.67
N ASP A 15 1.69 -26.38 -1.48
CA ASP A 15 2.29 -25.41 -2.38
C ASP A 15 2.88 -24.32 -1.48
N THR A 16 4.04 -24.62 -0.90
CA THR A 16 4.77 -23.71 -0.03
C THR A 16 5.26 -22.63 -0.96
N VAL A 17 4.43 -21.62 -1.20
CA VAL A 17 4.83 -20.41 -1.91
C VAL A 17 6.12 -19.97 -1.23
N PRO A 18 7.26 -20.02 -1.93
CA PRO A 18 8.55 -19.88 -1.27
C PRO A 18 8.54 -18.53 -0.56
N THR A 19 8.86 -18.51 0.75
CA THR A 19 8.83 -17.29 1.58
C THR A 19 9.60 -16.14 0.95
N ARG A 20 10.63 -16.46 0.14
CA ARG A 20 11.40 -15.51 -0.67
C ARG A 20 10.55 -14.79 -1.71
N GLN A 21 9.61 -15.48 -2.36
CA GLN A 21 8.73 -14.91 -3.38
C GLN A 21 7.67 -13.98 -2.76
N LEU A 22 7.20 -14.29 -1.55
CA LEU A 22 6.36 -13.40 -0.74
C LEU A 22 7.13 -12.14 -0.32
N LEU A 23 8.36 -12.31 0.18
CA LEU A 23 9.24 -11.19 0.55
C LEU A 23 9.59 -10.31 -0.65
N SER A 24 9.91 -10.91 -1.80
CA SER A 24 10.16 -10.16 -3.04
C SER A 24 8.92 -9.41 -3.52
N GLY A 25 7.73 -10.02 -3.47
CA GLY A 25 6.48 -9.35 -3.83
C GLY A 25 6.15 -8.18 -2.89
N ALA A 26 6.36 -8.36 -1.58
CA ALA A 26 6.18 -7.31 -0.58
C ALA A 26 7.19 -6.18 -0.78
N LEU A 27 8.46 -6.50 -1.03
CA LEU A 27 9.52 -5.52 -1.27
C LEU A 27 9.27 -4.73 -2.56
N ILE A 28 8.90 -5.40 -3.66
CA ILE A 28 8.57 -4.74 -4.93
C ILE A 28 7.36 -3.83 -4.74
N SER A 29 6.30 -4.30 -4.08
CA SER A 29 5.11 -3.48 -3.82
C SER A 29 5.48 -2.26 -2.97
N PHE A 30 6.31 -2.43 -1.93
CA PHE A 30 6.82 -1.34 -1.12
C PHE A 30 7.63 -0.33 -1.95
N LEU A 31 8.55 -0.80 -2.79
CA LEU A 31 9.35 0.05 -3.67
C LEU A 31 8.49 0.82 -4.67
N VAL A 32 7.45 0.18 -5.23
CA VAL A 32 6.49 0.84 -6.14
C VAL A 32 5.70 1.92 -5.41
N GLY A 33 5.15 1.63 -4.22
CA GLY A 33 4.45 2.64 -3.43
C GLY A 33 5.35 3.80 -3.01
N TRP A 34 6.59 3.48 -2.61
CA TRP A 34 7.61 4.48 -2.29
C TRP A 34 7.97 5.34 -3.49
N LEU A 35 8.11 4.73 -4.67
CA LEU A 35 8.39 5.45 -5.92
C LEU A 35 7.25 6.41 -6.28
N ILE A 36 6.00 5.94 -6.19
CA ILE A 36 4.81 6.78 -6.42
C ILE A 36 4.80 7.96 -5.44
N TRP A 37 5.01 7.68 -4.15
CA TRP A 37 5.09 8.72 -3.13
C TRP A 37 6.19 9.74 -3.42
N SER A 38 7.39 9.27 -3.80
CA SER A 38 8.52 10.11 -4.16
C SER A 38 8.21 10.99 -5.37
N LEU A 39 7.58 10.44 -6.42
CA LEU A 39 7.14 11.19 -7.60
C LEU A 39 6.12 12.27 -7.23
N LEU A 40 5.21 11.94 -6.32
CA LEU A 40 4.17 12.85 -5.83
C LEU A 40 4.80 14.00 -5.03
N TRP A 41 5.69 13.66 -4.09
CA TRP A 41 6.39 14.60 -3.23
C TRP A 41 7.34 15.52 -4.00
N ASN A 42 8.03 14.99 -5.02
CA ASN A 42 8.89 15.79 -5.90
C ASN A 42 8.10 16.59 -6.95
N GLY A 43 6.76 16.50 -6.97
CA GLY A 43 5.92 17.25 -7.91
C GLY A 43 5.94 16.76 -9.35
N TYR A 44 6.52 15.59 -9.62
CA TYR A 44 6.58 15.01 -10.98
C TYR A 44 5.22 14.60 -11.51
N LEU A 45 4.30 14.21 -10.62
CA LEU A 45 2.93 13.89 -11.01
C LEU A 45 2.14 15.16 -11.39
N GLY A 46 2.64 16.37 -11.13
CA GLY A 46 1.93 17.63 -11.37
C GLY A 46 0.97 18.02 -10.25
N GLY A 47 0.35 19.20 -10.33
CA GLY A 47 -0.54 19.73 -9.29
C GLY A 47 -1.95 19.15 -9.25
N TRP A 48 -2.30 18.19 -10.13
CA TRP A 48 -3.67 17.68 -10.22
C TRP A 48 -4.14 16.96 -8.96
N TRP A 49 -3.23 16.38 -8.18
CA TRP A 49 -3.57 15.73 -6.91
C TRP A 49 -3.82 16.75 -5.78
N VAL A 50 -3.47 18.03 -5.98
CA VAL A 50 -3.79 19.11 -5.03
C VAL A 50 -5.16 19.74 -5.35
N LEU A 51 -5.60 19.70 -6.60
CA LEU A 51 -6.89 20.25 -7.00
C LEU A 51 -8.09 19.79 -6.15
N PRO A 52 -8.21 18.51 -5.73
CA PRO A 52 -9.32 18.10 -4.87
C PRO A 52 -9.31 18.84 -3.54
N ILE A 53 -8.15 19.06 -2.91
CA ILE A 53 -8.10 19.77 -1.63
C ILE A 53 -8.50 21.24 -1.83
N GLU A 54 -8.06 21.87 -2.91
CA GLU A 54 -8.42 23.26 -3.25
C GLU A 54 -9.89 23.42 -3.65
N LEU A 55 -10.50 22.40 -4.26
CA LEU A 55 -11.91 22.44 -4.67
C LEU A 55 -12.88 22.11 -3.54
N PHE A 56 -12.54 21.15 -2.67
CA PHE A 56 -13.43 20.69 -1.62
C PHE A 56 -13.26 21.46 -0.31
N LEU A 57 -12.07 21.98 0.00
CA LEU A 57 -11.85 22.77 1.21
C LEU A 57 -11.94 24.27 0.91
N PRO A 58 -12.67 25.04 1.73
CA PRO A 58 -12.74 26.48 1.56
C PRO A 58 -11.36 27.13 1.73
N ASP A 59 -11.09 28.20 0.98
CA ASP A 59 -9.91 29.05 1.16
C ASP A 59 -9.76 29.53 2.61
N ALA A 60 -10.88 29.74 3.31
CA ALA A 60 -10.89 30.09 4.73
C ALA A 60 -10.21 29.05 5.64
N TRP A 61 -10.08 27.79 5.22
CA TRP A 61 -9.36 26.74 5.95
C TRP A 61 -7.91 26.59 5.43
N LEU A 62 -7.71 26.73 4.12
CA LEU A 62 -6.41 26.61 3.44
C LEU A 62 -5.52 27.85 3.60
N TYR A 63 -6.09 29.01 3.91
CA TYR A 63 -5.38 30.28 4.07
C TYR A 63 -5.80 31.01 5.36
N THR A 64 -6.24 30.25 6.37
CA THR A 64 -6.43 30.80 7.71
C THR A 64 -5.12 31.45 8.16
N GLY A 65 -5.17 32.64 8.75
CA GLY A 65 -4.00 33.25 9.40
C GLY A 65 -3.43 32.42 10.56
N ASP A 66 -4.14 31.34 10.93
CA ASP A 66 -3.74 30.36 11.92
C ASP A 66 -2.85 29.26 11.30
N LYS A 67 -1.54 29.39 11.53
CA LYS A 67 -0.51 28.49 10.99
C LYS A 67 -0.70 27.03 11.41
N VAL A 68 -1.29 26.78 12.58
CA VAL A 68 -1.48 25.43 13.11
C VAL A 68 -2.61 24.72 12.37
N GLY A 69 -3.74 25.38 12.16
CA GLY A 69 -4.87 24.82 11.42
C GLY A 69 -4.48 24.46 9.98
N ASN A 70 -3.73 25.34 9.31
CA ASN A 70 -3.23 25.08 7.97
C ASN A 70 -2.31 23.86 7.91
N ALA A 71 -1.36 23.75 8.84
CA ALA A 71 -0.44 22.62 8.92
C ALA A 71 -1.21 21.30 9.12
N VAL A 72 -2.21 21.28 10.01
CA VAL A 72 -3.01 20.07 10.27
C VAL A 72 -3.77 19.62 9.03
N VAL A 73 -4.36 20.55 8.27
CA VAL A 73 -5.09 20.23 7.03
C VAL A 73 -4.14 19.63 5.99
N TRP A 74 -3.01 20.27 5.74
CA TRP A 74 -2.02 19.79 4.77
C TRP A 74 -1.40 18.46 5.18
N TYR A 75 -0.90 18.34 6.41
CA TYR A 75 -0.33 17.08 6.90
C TYR A 75 -1.37 15.96 6.97
N GLY A 76 -2.62 16.27 7.31
CA GLY A 76 -3.73 15.32 7.27
C GLY A 76 -3.95 14.79 5.86
N TYR A 77 -3.97 15.68 4.85
CA TYR A 77 -4.11 15.31 3.45
C TYR A 77 -2.95 14.43 2.95
N TYR A 78 -1.72 14.83 3.24
CA TYR A 78 -0.53 14.02 2.94
C TYR A 78 -0.61 12.63 3.60
N THR A 79 -1.02 12.57 4.85
CA THR A 79 -1.19 11.31 5.58
C THR A 79 -2.24 10.43 4.93
N LEU A 80 -3.34 11.01 4.45
CA LEU A 80 -4.41 10.29 3.76
C LEU A 80 -3.93 9.66 2.45
N ILE A 81 -3.15 10.41 1.65
CA ILE A 81 -2.53 9.89 0.43
C ILE A 81 -1.53 8.79 0.76
N ALA A 82 -0.66 8.99 1.76
CA ALA A 82 0.28 7.97 2.21
C ALA A 82 -0.44 6.69 2.64
N PHE A 83 -1.56 6.80 3.36
CA PHE A 83 -2.39 5.67 3.75
C PHE A 83 -3.01 4.97 2.54
N ALA A 84 -3.54 5.70 1.56
CA ALA A 84 -4.08 5.11 0.33
C ALA A 84 -3.01 4.29 -0.42
N ILE A 85 -1.78 4.80 -0.50
CA ILE A 85 -0.64 4.08 -1.08
C ILE A 85 -0.30 2.85 -0.24
N MET A 86 -0.19 2.98 1.09
CA MET A 86 0.09 1.85 1.99
C MET A 86 -0.95 0.74 1.85
N ILE A 87 -2.24 1.08 1.73
CA ILE A 87 -3.32 0.13 1.51
C ILE A 87 -3.18 -0.56 0.15
N GLY A 88 -2.86 0.20 -0.91
CA GLY A 88 -2.61 -0.34 -2.25
C GLY A 88 -1.45 -1.34 -2.27
N VAL A 89 -0.32 -0.97 -1.66
CA VAL A 89 0.86 -1.82 -1.49
C VAL A 89 0.55 -3.07 -0.66
N GLY A 90 -0.15 -2.90 0.46
CA GLY A 90 -0.55 -4.01 1.33
C GLY A 90 -1.47 -5.01 0.63
N ARG A 91 -2.35 -4.54 -0.26
CA ARG A 91 -3.19 -5.41 -1.10
C ARG A 91 -2.42 -6.13 -2.20
N LEU A 92 -1.48 -5.46 -2.85
CA LEU A 92 -0.68 -6.03 -3.96
C LEU A 92 0.32 -7.10 -3.49
N GLY A 93 0.78 -7.03 -2.23
CA GLY A 93 1.76 -7.95 -1.67
C GLY A 93 1.28 -9.40 -1.42
N ARG A 94 0.13 -9.83 -1.96
CA ARG A 94 -0.44 -11.19 -1.78
C ARG A 94 -0.54 -11.63 -0.31
N TRP A 95 -0.85 -10.72 0.61
CA TRP A 95 -1.13 -11.05 2.02
C TRP A 95 -2.30 -12.04 2.19
N GLY A 96 -3.19 -12.14 1.19
CA GLY A 96 -4.29 -13.11 1.17
C GLY A 96 -3.86 -14.58 1.04
N GLU A 97 -2.65 -14.87 0.56
CA GLU A 97 -2.10 -16.23 0.57
C GLU A 97 -1.34 -16.56 1.86
N VAL A 98 -0.89 -15.56 2.61
CA VAL A 98 -0.31 -15.77 3.95
C VAL A 98 -1.37 -16.25 4.95
N TRP A 99 -2.64 -15.94 4.69
CA TRP A 99 -3.76 -16.29 5.58
C TRP A 99 -4.53 -17.55 5.18
N ARG A 100 -4.10 -18.29 4.15
CA ARG A 100 -4.80 -19.50 3.70
C ARG A 100 -3.93 -20.75 3.85
#